data_AF-A0A3B9A5R1-F1
#
_entry.id   AF-A0A3B9A5R1-F1
#
_cell.length_a   1.000
_cell.length_b   1.000
_cell.length_c   1.000
_cell.angle_alpha   90.00
_cell.angle_beta   90.00
_cell.angle_gamma   90.00
#
_symmetry.space_group_name_H-M   'P 1'
#
loop_
_entity.id
_entity.type
_entity.pdbx_description
1 polymer ?
#
loop_
_entity_poly.entity_id
_entity_poly.type
_entity_poly.pdbx_seq_one_letter_code
_entity_poly.pdbx_strand_id
1 'polypeptide(L)'
;MEKWSIQDSAKIYNIDNWGAELFSINKKGNVCVHPSPNSKHVIDLRALMDDLVKRKIKPPILLRFMDILQGRIGAISRAFKNAIAENDYPATYQTFYPIKVNQQRQVVEAIARFGKRHNIGLEVGSKPELVAAISFATGTGVPIICNGYKDNEFIETVLYATRIGYNITIVVEKLFELEKIIALSTKTGIVPKLGIRVKLSSKGTGKWATSGGDDAKFGLKISELIAAVEILKQHDLLGSVSLLHFHIGSQITKIDKIKNALIEGTRIYVELKKLGLSLEYMDIGGGLGVDYDGSKSSYFSSVNYSIEEYA
;
A
#
# COMPACT_ATOMS: atom_id res chain seq x y z
N MET A 1 -14.87 11.49 -46.67
CA MET A 1 -14.37 11.00 -45.37
C MET A 1 -13.86 12.22 -44.61
N GLU A 2 -14.34 12.46 -43.40
CA GLU A 2 -13.77 13.49 -42.53
C GLU A 2 -12.30 13.16 -42.22
N LYS A 3 -11.47 14.20 -42.09
CA LYS A 3 -10.04 14.05 -41.85
C LYS A 3 -9.82 13.73 -40.37
N TRP A 4 -9.28 12.53 -40.09
CA TRP A 4 -8.98 12.09 -38.74
C TRP A 4 -8.03 13.04 -38.01
N SER A 5 -8.43 13.49 -36.83
CA SER A 5 -7.69 14.42 -35.98
C SER A 5 -7.05 13.74 -34.77
N ILE A 6 -6.18 14.48 -34.06
CA ILE A 6 -5.60 14.01 -32.79
C ILE A 6 -6.69 13.88 -31.73
N GLN A 7 -7.67 14.78 -31.75
CA GLN A 7 -8.82 14.77 -30.84
C GLN A 7 -9.67 13.51 -31.05
N ASP A 8 -9.83 13.05 -32.29
CA ASP A 8 -10.55 11.80 -32.57
C ASP A 8 -9.82 10.59 -31.95
N SER A 9 -8.49 10.52 -32.11
CA SER A 9 -7.68 9.49 -31.44
C SER A 9 -7.78 9.57 -29.92
N ALA A 10 -7.65 10.77 -29.34
CA ALA A 10 -7.70 10.96 -27.88
C ALA A 10 -9.05 10.53 -27.31
N LYS A 11 -10.14 10.85 -28.00
CA LYS A 11 -11.51 10.45 -27.63
C LYS A 11 -11.73 8.94 -27.76
N ILE A 12 -11.28 8.33 -28.85
CA ILE A 12 -11.50 6.89 -29.10
C ILE A 12 -10.69 6.01 -28.15
N TYR A 13 -9.44 6.39 -27.87
CA TYR A 13 -8.58 5.65 -26.93
C TYR A 13 -8.70 6.12 -25.48
N ASN A 14 -9.51 7.15 -25.24
CA ASN A 14 -9.80 7.71 -23.92
C ASN A 14 -8.54 8.10 -23.11
N ILE A 15 -7.46 8.48 -23.81
CA ILE A 15 -6.14 8.70 -23.20
C ILE A 15 -6.14 9.81 -22.17
N ASP A 16 -6.99 10.82 -22.35
CA ASP A 16 -7.07 11.96 -21.42
C ASP A 16 -7.66 11.55 -20.06
N ASN A 17 -8.46 10.47 -20.01
CA ASN A 17 -9.09 10.01 -18.78
C ASN A 17 -8.16 9.06 -17.99
N TRP A 18 -7.72 7.95 -18.60
CA TRP A 18 -6.85 6.98 -17.91
C TRP A 18 -5.39 7.44 -17.85
N GLY A 19 -4.97 8.30 -18.78
CA GLY A 19 -3.59 8.77 -18.88
C GLY A 19 -3.17 9.67 -17.73
N ALA A 20 -4.13 10.21 -16.96
CA ALA A 20 -3.91 10.94 -15.70
C ALA A 20 -2.82 12.02 -15.82
N GLU A 21 -2.81 12.77 -16.93
CA GLU A 21 -1.81 13.80 -17.26
C GLU A 21 -0.36 13.30 -17.40
N LEU A 22 -0.15 11.98 -17.31
CA LEU A 22 1.13 11.31 -17.50
C LEU A 22 1.32 10.81 -18.94
N PHE A 23 0.24 10.70 -19.70
CA PHE A 23 0.25 10.28 -21.10
C PHE A 23 -0.54 11.26 -21.96
N SER A 24 -0.05 11.55 -23.16
CA SER A 24 -0.75 12.41 -24.12
C SER A 24 -0.40 12.05 -25.56
N ILE A 25 -1.06 12.69 -26.54
CA ILE A 25 -0.71 12.58 -27.97
C ILE A 25 -0.14 13.92 -28.44
N ASN A 26 1.05 13.91 -29.06
CA ASN A 26 1.66 15.15 -29.58
C ASN A 26 1.16 15.51 -30.99
N LYS A 27 1.62 16.66 -31.50
CA LYS A 27 1.26 17.17 -32.85
C LYS A 27 1.60 16.24 -34.01
N LYS A 28 2.49 15.25 -33.80
CA LYS A 28 2.85 14.23 -34.80
C LYS A 28 1.94 12.99 -34.72
N GLY A 29 1.03 12.94 -33.77
CA GLY A 29 0.19 11.76 -33.50
C GLY A 29 0.87 10.69 -32.64
N ASN A 30 2.05 10.98 -32.06
CA ASN A 30 2.78 10.02 -31.23
C ASN A 30 2.35 10.10 -29.77
N VAL A 31 2.29 8.95 -29.10
CA VAL A 31 2.09 8.88 -27.65
C VAL A 31 3.34 9.42 -26.94
N CYS A 32 3.08 10.27 -25.96
CA CYS A 32 4.08 10.92 -25.12
C CYS A 32 3.91 10.50 -23.67
N VAL A 33 5.03 10.41 -22.96
CA VAL A 33 5.08 10.17 -21.50
C VAL A 33 5.59 11.42 -20.81
N HIS A 34 4.90 11.80 -19.74
CA HIS A 34 5.24 12.90 -18.86
C HIS A 34 5.69 12.32 -17.51
N PRO A 35 6.96 12.55 -17.09
CA PRO A 35 7.47 12.16 -15.77
C PRO A 35 6.59 12.58 -14.58
N SER A 36 5.93 13.73 -14.70
CA SER A 36 4.92 14.23 -13.77
C SER A 36 3.98 15.18 -14.51
N PRO A 37 2.78 15.47 -13.96
CA PRO A 37 1.84 16.41 -14.59
C PRO A 37 2.43 17.80 -14.88
N ASN A 38 3.40 18.25 -14.07
CA ASN A 38 4.04 19.55 -14.21
C ASN A 38 5.40 19.48 -14.93
N SER A 39 5.73 18.34 -15.53
CA SER A 39 7.03 18.16 -16.19
C SER A 39 7.11 18.99 -17.47
N LYS A 40 8.17 19.79 -17.60
CA LYS A 40 8.53 20.43 -18.88
C LYS A 40 9.16 19.46 -19.87
N HIS A 41 9.63 18.31 -19.37
CA HIS A 41 10.22 17.26 -20.19
C HIS A 41 9.14 16.27 -20.61
N VAL A 42 9.10 15.98 -21.91
CA VAL A 42 8.14 15.07 -22.55
C VAL A 42 8.93 14.05 -23.34
N ILE A 43 8.60 12.77 -23.17
CA ILE A 43 9.25 11.67 -23.90
C ILE A 43 8.30 11.18 -24.99
N ASP A 44 8.63 11.46 -26.25
CA ASP A 44 7.94 10.85 -27.40
C ASP A 44 8.33 9.37 -27.50
N LEU A 45 7.37 8.48 -27.26
CA LEU A 45 7.62 7.04 -27.23
C LEU A 45 8.08 6.50 -28.58
N ARG A 46 7.58 7.05 -29.69
CA ARG A 46 7.99 6.60 -31.02
C ARG A 46 9.45 6.94 -31.25
N ALA A 47 9.85 8.17 -30.93
CA ALA A 47 11.24 8.60 -31.06
C ALA A 47 12.18 7.79 -30.16
N LEU A 48 11.77 7.50 -28.92
CA LEU A 48 12.52 6.66 -27.99
C LEU A 48 12.72 5.24 -28.54
N MET A 49 11.66 4.63 -29.07
CA MET A 49 11.74 3.28 -29.64
C MET A 49 12.64 3.24 -30.87
N ASP A 50 12.56 4.24 -31.75
CA ASP A 50 13.43 4.36 -32.92
C ASP A 50 14.92 4.48 -32.49
N ASP A 51 15.22 5.20 -31.41
CA ASP A 51 16.58 5.29 -30.86
C ASP A 51 17.08 3.97 -30.26
N LEU A 52 16.24 3.26 -29.52
CA LEU A 52 16.58 1.95 -28.95
C LEU A 52 16.88 0.91 -30.04
N VAL A 53 16.09 0.90 -31.13
CA VAL A 53 16.32 0.02 -32.27
C VAL A 53 17.65 0.34 -32.96
N LYS A 54 18.00 1.63 -33.12
CA LYS A 54 19.33 2.04 -33.64
C LYS A 54 20.47 1.54 -32.76
N ARG A 55 20.26 1.46 -31.44
CA ARG A 55 21.20 0.88 -30.47
C ARG A 55 21.16 -0.66 -30.42
N LYS A 56 20.48 -1.32 -31.37
CA LYS A 56 20.31 -2.77 -31.47
C LYS A 56 19.52 -3.40 -30.31
N ILE A 57 18.75 -2.61 -29.56
CA ILE A 57 17.82 -3.08 -28.55
C ILE A 57 16.46 -3.28 -29.23
N LYS A 58 16.00 -4.53 -29.32
CA LYS A 58 14.82 -4.91 -30.11
C LYS A 58 13.61 -5.20 -29.20
N PRO A 59 12.37 -4.94 -29.66
CA PRO A 59 11.15 -5.38 -28.98
C PRO A 59 11.06 -6.91 -28.78
N PRO A 60 10.33 -7.40 -27.76
CA PRO A 60 9.56 -6.63 -26.77
C PRO A 60 10.46 -5.94 -25.73
N ILE A 61 10.17 -4.68 -25.42
CA ILE A 61 10.90 -3.86 -24.43
C ILE A 61 9.93 -3.39 -23.35
N LEU A 62 10.32 -3.55 -22.09
CA LEU A 62 9.61 -3.00 -20.94
C LEU A 62 10.26 -1.69 -20.50
N LEU A 63 9.62 -0.57 -20.80
CA LEU A 63 10.05 0.75 -20.36
C LEU A 63 9.52 1.05 -18.96
N ARG A 64 10.38 1.59 -18.08
CA ARG A 64 10.00 2.03 -16.74
C ARG A 64 10.41 3.49 -16.55
N PHE A 65 9.43 4.33 -16.23
CA PHE A 65 9.63 5.74 -15.98
C PHE A 65 9.60 5.98 -14.47
N MET A 66 10.78 5.99 -13.84
CA MET A 66 10.88 6.06 -12.38
C MET A 66 10.35 7.37 -11.80
N ASP A 67 10.42 8.46 -12.57
CA ASP A 67 9.89 9.76 -12.15
C ASP A 67 8.36 9.75 -12.02
N ILE A 68 7.66 8.87 -12.76
CA ILE A 68 6.22 8.65 -12.54
C ILE A 68 5.97 8.12 -11.13
N LEU A 69 6.83 7.23 -10.62
CA LEU A 69 6.71 6.76 -9.23
C LEU A 69 6.87 7.91 -8.25
N GLN A 70 7.85 8.80 -8.48
CA GLN A 70 8.03 10.00 -7.66
C GLN A 70 6.79 10.92 -7.69
N GLY A 71 6.23 11.14 -8.89
CA GLY A 71 5.01 11.92 -9.09
C GLY A 71 3.82 11.33 -8.34
N ARG A 72 3.61 10.01 -8.45
CA ARG A 72 2.51 9.28 -7.79
C ARG A 72 2.64 9.29 -6.27
N ILE A 73 3.84 9.02 -5.73
CA ILE A 73 4.11 9.15 -4.29
C ILE A 73 3.76 10.56 -3.83
N GLY A 74 4.26 11.58 -4.53
CA GLY A 74 3.97 12.97 -4.19
C GLY A 74 2.48 13.32 -4.25
N ALA A 75 1.73 12.80 -5.23
CA ALA A 75 0.29 13.04 -5.36
C ALA A 75 -0.50 12.46 -4.18
N ILE A 76 -0.24 11.19 -3.84
CA ILE A 76 -0.90 10.53 -2.70
C ILE A 76 -0.56 11.26 -1.39
N SER A 77 0.71 11.55 -1.14
CA SER A 77 1.11 12.27 0.08
C SER A 77 0.52 13.68 0.16
N ARG A 78 0.34 14.38 -0.97
CA ARG A 78 -0.32 15.69 -0.99
C ARG A 78 -1.82 15.59 -0.70
N ALA A 79 -2.52 14.63 -1.30
CA ALA A 79 -3.95 14.44 -1.06
C ALA A 79 -4.24 14.24 0.44
N PHE A 80 -3.53 13.31 1.10
CA PHE A 80 -3.67 13.10 2.54
C PHE A 80 -3.24 14.30 3.37
N LYS A 81 -2.16 15.00 2.99
CA LYS A 81 -1.72 16.21 3.70
C LYS A 81 -2.79 17.31 3.63
N ASN A 82 -3.41 17.50 2.47
CA ASN A 82 -4.47 18.49 2.29
C ASN A 82 -5.71 18.09 3.10
N ALA A 83 -6.16 16.84 3.00
CA ALA A 83 -7.30 16.35 3.76
C ALA A 83 -7.10 16.49 5.28
N ILE A 84 -5.90 16.18 5.79
CA ILE A 84 -5.53 16.39 7.21
C ILE A 84 -5.65 17.87 7.60
N ALA A 85 -5.11 18.78 6.78
CA ALA A 85 -5.14 20.21 7.05
C ALA A 85 -6.57 20.80 6.95
N GLU A 86 -7.37 20.36 5.98
CA GLU A 86 -8.75 20.81 5.79
C GLU A 86 -9.69 20.35 6.91
N ASN A 87 -9.38 19.23 7.57
CA ASN A 87 -10.19 18.66 8.65
C ASN A 87 -9.58 18.86 10.05
N ASP A 88 -8.53 19.70 10.18
CA ASP A 88 -7.79 19.92 11.43
C ASP A 88 -7.41 18.61 12.15
N TYR A 89 -7.07 17.58 11.38
CA TYR A 89 -6.82 16.25 11.93
C TYR A 89 -5.49 16.24 12.70
N PRO A 90 -5.47 15.83 13.99
CA PRO A 90 -4.31 16.05 14.86
C PRO A 90 -3.15 15.08 14.62
N ALA A 91 -3.30 14.12 13.71
CA ALA A 91 -2.30 13.10 13.43
C ALA A 91 -1.80 13.16 11.97
N THR A 92 -0.75 12.40 11.69
CA THR A 92 -0.07 12.39 10.39
C THR A 92 -0.44 11.19 9.54
N TYR A 93 -0.22 11.30 8.23
CA TYR A 93 -0.32 10.19 7.28
C TYR A 93 1.05 9.63 6.93
N GLN A 94 1.14 8.30 6.79
CA GLN A 94 2.34 7.60 6.33
C GLN A 94 1.95 6.53 5.31
N THR A 95 2.64 6.48 4.18
CA THR A 95 2.45 5.44 3.17
C THR A 95 3.36 4.25 3.45
N PHE A 96 2.84 3.03 3.32
CA PHE A 96 3.63 1.80 3.26
C PHE A 96 3.45 1.17 1.88
N TYR A 97 4.56 0.83 1.21
CA TYR A 97 4.53 0.18 -0.09
C TYR A 97 4.55 -1.35 0.07
N PRO A 98 3.47 -2.06 -0.31
CA PRO A 98 3.45 -3.51 -0.29
C PRO A 98 4.26 -4.08 -1.45
N ILE A 99 5.43 -4.66 -1.14
CA ILE A 99 6.37 -5.09 -2.19
C ILE A 99 5.83 -6.23 -3.05
N LYS A 100 4.80 -6.95 -2.58
CA LYS A 100 4.05 -7.96 -3.34
C LYS A 100 3.54 -7.47 -4.69
N VAL A 101 3.33 -6.17 -4.85
CA VAL A 101 2.85 -5.54 -6.09
C VAL A 101 3.97 -5.46 -7.14
N ASN A 102 5.22 -5.19 -6.73
CA ASN A 102 6.38 -5.21 -7.60
C ASN A 102 7.69 -5.32 -6.80
N GLN A 103 8.23 -6.53 -6.66
CA GLN A 103 9.45 -6.80 -5.87
C GLN A 103 10.75 -6.43 -6.61
N GLN A 104 10.67 -5.91 -7.84
CA GLN A 104 11.85 -5.60 -8.63
C GLN A 104 12.70 -4.54 -7.92
N ARG A 105 13.98 -4.86 -7.67
CA ARG A 105 14.94 -3.99 -6.96
C ARG A 105 14.85 -2.53 -7.38
N GLN A 106 14.94 -2.27 -8.69
CA GLN A 106 14.86 -0.94 -9.28
C GLN A 106 13.58 -0.15 -8.94
N VAL A 107 12.45 -0.84 -8.74
CA VAL A 107 11.18 -0.22 -8.33
C VAL A 107 11.20 0.06 -6.84
N VAL A 108 11.58 -0.92 -6.01
CA VAL A 108 11.60 -0.77 -4.54
C VAL A 108 12.62 0.29 -4.11
N GLU A 109 13.82 0.30 -4.71
CA GLU A 109 14.84 1.34 -4.48
C GLU A 109 14.34 2.73 -4.89
N ALA A 110 13.64 2.83 -6.04
CA ALA A 110 13.05 4.09 -6.47
C ALA A 110 11.98 4.58 -5.47
N ILE A 111 11.10 3.68 -5.02
CA ILE A 111 10.05 3.98 -4.04
C ILE A 111 10.67 4.43 -2.71
N ALA A 112 11.63 3.67 -2.17
CA ALA A 112 12.33 4.02 -0.93
C ALA A 112 13.05 5.37 -1.03
N ARG A 113 13.78 5.60 -2.14
CA ARG A 113 14.51 6.84 -2.38
C ARG A 113 13.57 8.04 -2.52
N PHE A 114 12.55 7.96 -3.37
CA PHE A 114 11.64 9.07 -3.63
C PHE A 114 10.64 9.30 -2.48
N GLY A 115 10.27 8.25 -1.76
CA GLY A 115 9.38 8.30 -0.62
C GLY A 115 10.06 8.67 0.70
N LYS A 116 11.39 8.75 0.77
CA LYS A 116 12.12 9.17 1.99
C LYS A 116 11.60 10.50 2.56
N ARG A 117 11.35 11.50 1.71
CA ARG A 117 10.80 12.81 2.12
C ARG A 117 9.34 12.76 2.63
N HIS A 118 8.67 11.63 2.42
CA HIS A 118 7.29 11.36 2.82
C HIS A 118 7.21 10.26 3.87
N ASN A 119 8.34 9.90 4.49
CA ASN A 119 8.47 8.83 5.48
C ASN A 119 7.90 7.48 4.99
N ILE A 120 8.08 7.12 3.73
CA ILE A 120 7.52 5.86 3.21
C ILE A 120 8.13 4.65 3.95
N GLY A 121 7.30 3.65 4.24
CA GLY A 121 7.72 2.33 4.72
C GLY A 121 7.51 1.23 3.68
N LEU A 122 7.92 0.00 4.02
CA LEU A 122 7.68 -1.19 3.20
C LEU A 122 6.71 -2.13 3.93
N GLU A 123 5.82 -2.77 3.18
CA GLU A 123 5.02 -3.90 3.66
C GLU A 123 5.47 -5.18 2.98
N VAL A 124 5.54 -6.25 3.77
CA VAL A 124 5.90 -7.60 3.32
C VAL A 124 4.79 -8.57 3.72
N GLY A 125 4.49 -9.52 2.84
CA GLY A 125 3.47 -10.55 3.05
C GLY A 125 4.03 -11.96 3.19
N SER A 126 5.36 -12.14 3.22
CA SER A 126 6.00 -13.46 3.28
C SER A 126 7.46 -13.41 3.75
N LYS A 127 8.01 -14.57 4.15
CA LYS A 127 9.41 -14.70 4.60
C LYS A 127 10.44 -14.23 3.55
N PRO A 128 10.34 -14.60 2.25
CA PRO A 128 11.26 -14.08 1.24
C PRO A 128 11.17 -12.56 1.06
N GLU A 129 9.95 -12.01 1.16
CA GLU A 129 9.72 -10.56 1.08
C GLU A 129 10.32 -9.83 2.29
N LEU A 130 10.25 -10.41 3.50
CA LEU A 130 10.92 -9.89 4.70
C LEU A 130 12.44 -9.75 4.48
N VAL A 131 13.09 -10.80 3.96
CA VAL A 131 14.55 -10.76 3.69
C VAL A 131 14.88 -9.67 2.68
N ALA A 132 14.09 -9.53 1.62
CA ALA A 132 14.26 -8.45 0.63
C ALA A 132 14.07 -7.06 1.26
N ALA A 133 13.05 -6.87 2.08
CA ALA A 133 12.78 -5.59 2.74
C ALA A 133 13.88 -5.19 3.73
N ILE A 134 14.41 -6.13 4.52
CA ILE A 134 15.55 -5.88 5.42
C ILE A 134 16.78 -5.42 4.62
N SER A 135 17.03 -6.04 3.46
CA SER A 135 18.11 -5.62 2.55
C SER A 135 17.93 -4.17 2.07
N PHE A 136 16.72 -3.78 1.66
CA PHE A 136 16.41 -2.39 1.29
C PHE A 136 16.44 -1.42 2.49
N ALA A 137 16.19 -1.92 3.70
CA ALA A 137 16.17 -1.13 4.91
C ALA A 137 17.55 -0.87 5.52
N THR A 138 18.55 -1.64 5.10
CA THR A 138 19.92 -1.54 5.61
C THR A 138 20.47 -0.14 5.36
N GLY A 139 20.80 0.58 6.43
CA GLY A 139 21.35 1.93 6.37
C GLY A 139 20.37 3.04 5.99
N THR A 140 19.09 2.72 5.73
CA THR A 140 18.07 3.69 5.33
C THR A 140 17.04 3.98 6.43
N GLY A 141 16.88 3.05 7.38
CA GLY A 141 15.95 3.18 8.50
C GLY A 141 14.48 3.11 8.08
N VAL A 142 14.17 2.56 6.89
CA VAL A 142 12.78 2.41 6.44
C VAL A 142 12.01 1.48 7.38
N PRO A 143 10.83 1.88 7.86
CA PRO A 143 10.00 1.02 8.68
C PRO A 143 9.38 -0.11 7.83
N ILE A 144 9.20 -1.28 8.45
CA ILE A 144 8.65 -2.47 7.80
C ILE A 144 7.40 -2.94 8.55
N ILE A 145 6.31 -3.24 7.83
CA ILE A 145 5.13 -3.92 8.36
C ILE A 145 5.09 -5.35 7.80
N CYS A 146 4.90 -6.33 8.69
CA CYS A 146 4.89 -7.75 8.34
C CYS A 146 3.49 -8.36 8.42
N ASN A 147 2.93 -8.69 7.27
CA ASN A 147 1.71 -9.48 7.10
C ASN A 147 2.03 -10.89 6.56
N GLY A 148 0.98 -11.68 6.33
CA GLY A 148 1.06 -13.04 5.80
C GLY A 148 1.31 -14.09 6.88
N TYR A 149 1.45 -15.34 6.45
CA TYR A 149 1.73 -16.46 7.35
C TYR A 149 3.13 -16.37 7.95
N LYS A 150 3.24 -16.56 9.27
CA LYS A 150 4.51 -16.41 10.01
C LYS A 150 4.88 -17.73 10.71
N ASP A 151 5.93 -18.37 10.22
CA ASP A 151 6.57 -19.49 10.91
C ASP A 151 7.55 -18.97 11.99
N ASN A 152 8.14 -19.90 12.74
CA ASN A 152 9.08 -19.54 13.81
C ASN A 152 10.31 -18.80 13.27
N GLU A 153 10.81 -19.20 12.09
CA GLU A 153 11.97 -18.57 11.45
C GLU A 153 11.68 -17.12 11.04
N PHE A 154 10.48 -16.85 10.51
CA PHE A 154 10.03 -15.49 10.22
C PHE A 154 10.05 -14.65 11.50
N ILE A 155 9.42 -15.15 12.57
CA ILE A 155 9.29 -14.40 13.82
C ILE A 155 10.67 -14.15 14.46
N GLU A 156 11.52 -15.18 14.56
CA GLU A 156 12.89 -15.04 15.08
C GLU A 156 13.70 -14.04 14.23
N THR A 157 13.57 -14.07 12.90
CA THR A 157 14.22 -13.09 12.01
C THR A 157 13.81 -11.66 12.35
N VAL A 158 12.51 -11.41 12.53
CA VAL A 158 12.03 -10.07 12.91
C VAL A 158 12.55 -9.67 14.27
N LEU A 159 12.48 -10.55 15.28
CA LEU A 159 12.96 -10.26 16.63
C LEU A 159 14.44 -9.85 16.60
N TYR A 160 15.31 -10.65 15.97
CA TYR A 160 16.74 -10.33 15.89
C TYR A 160 17.00 -9.06 15.06
N ALA A 161 16.26 -8.83 13.98
CA ALA A 161 16.34 -7.59 13.22
C ALA A 161 15.95 -6.37 14.08
N THR A 162 14.89 -6.47 14.88
CA THR A 162 14.50 -5.42 15.83
C THR A 162 15.61 -5.15 16.85
N ARG A 163 16.26 -6.19 17.38
CA ARG A 163 17.38 -6.02 18.34
C ARG A 163 18.55 -5.24 17.74
N ILE A 164 18.85 -5.40 16.46
CA ILE A 164 19.94 -4.69 15.77
C ILE A 164 19.49 -3.33 15.18
N GLY A 165 18.28 -2.86 15.50
CA GLY A 165 17.83 -1.49 15.23
C GLY A 165 16.88 -1.31 14.05
N TYR A 166 16.37 -2.39 13.42
CA TYR A 166 15.33 -2.26 12.41
C TYR A 166 13.96 -1.94 13.06
N ASN A 167 13.20 -1.01 12.47
CA ASN A 167 11.84 -0.69 12.90
C ASN A 167 10.84 -1.60 12.19
N ILE A 168 10.55 -2.76 12.76
CA ILE A 168 9.67 -3.77 12.17
C ILE A 168 8.46 -4.02 13.08
N THR A 169 7.25 -3.89 12.51
CA THR A 169 5.99 -4.21 13.19
C THR A 169 5.45 -5.54 12.69
N ILE A 170 5.26 -6.51 13.59
CA ILE A 170 4.65 -7.81 13.28
C ILE A 170 3.13 -7.71 13.43
N VAL A 171 2.38 -7.88 12.34
CA VAL A 171 0.91 -7.89 12.41
C VAL A 171 0.41 -9.28 12.73
N VAL A 172 -0.22 -9.46 13.88
CA VAL A 172 -0.89 -10.71 14.28
C VAL A 172 -2.12 -10.91 13.40
N GLU A 173 -2.13 -11.99 12.62
CA GLU A 173 -3.26 -12.31 11.72
C GLU A 173 -4.04 -13.56 12.14
N LYS A 174 -3.51 -14.32 13.10
CA LYS A 174 -4.11 -15.51 13.72
C LYS A 174 -3.75 -15.58 15.19
N LEU A 175 -4.65 -16.09 16.02
CA LEU A 175 -4.43 -16.16 17.48
C LEU A 175 -3.22 -17.04 17.84
N PHE A 176 -3.03 -18.18 17.17
CA PHE A 176 -1.86 -19.04 17.41
C PHE A 176 -0.52 -18.36 17.02
N GLU A 177 -0.53 -17.34 16.14
CA GLU A 177 0.69 -16.58 15.84
C GLU A 177 1.10 -15.74 17.04
N LEU A 178 0.15 -15.15 17.76
CA LEU A 178 0.42 -14.39 18.98
C LEU A 178 1.12 -15.25 20.02
N GLU A 179 0.60 -16.45 20.29
CA GLU A 179 1.21 -17.39 21.25
C GLU A 179 2.66 -17.74 20.86
N LYS A 180 2.92 -17.98 19.57
CA LYS A 180 4.28 -18.22 19.06
C LYS A 180 5.18 -17.01 19.23
N ILE A 181 4.69 -15.81 18.91
CA ILE A 181 5.45 -14.57 19.07
C ILE A 181 5.83 -14.37 20.53
N ILE A 182 4.90 -14.59 21.47
CA ILE A 182 5.17 -14.49 22.91
C ILE A 182 6.21 -15.52 23.35
N ALA A 183 6.08 -16.77 22.95
CA ALA A 183 7.04 -17.82 23.30
C ALA A 183 8.47 -17.48 22.80
N LEU A 184 8.59 -17.01 21.56
CA LEU A 184 9.87 -16.63 20.97
C LEU A 184 10.43 -15.32 21.55
N SER A 185 9.57 -14.36 21.85
CA SER A 185 9.91 -13.13 22.58
C SER A 185 10.52 -13.46 23.94
N THR A 186 9.89 -14.34 24.72
CA THR A 186 10.40 -14.80 26.02
C THR A 186 11.72 -15.56 25.88
N LYS A 187 11.80 -16.50 24.92
CA LYS A 187 13.03 -17.28 24.65
C LYS A 187 14.22 -16.39 24.27
N THR A 188 13.97 -15.34 23.49
CA THR A 188 15.03 -14.47 22.99
C THR A 188 15.28 -13.27 23.90
N GLY A 189 14.34 -12.88 24.77
CA GLY A 189 14.40 -11.65 25.56
C GLY A 189 14.22 -10.38 24.73
N ILE A 190 13.57 -10.44 23.55
CA ILE A 190 13.28 -9.28 22.70
C ILE A 190 11.79 -8.98 22.76
N VAL A 191 11.44 -7.78 23.19
CA VAL A 191 10.06 -7.29 23.13
C VAL A 191 9.70 -6.95 21.68
N PRO A 192 8.67 -7.58 21.09
CA PRO A 192 8.26 -7.30 19.72
C PRO A 192 7.45 -6.01 19.63
N LYS A 193 7.51 -5.33 18.49
CA LYS A 193 6.52 -4.32 18.11
C LYS A 193 5.39 -4.99 17.34
N LEU A 194 4.17 -4.86 17.83
CA LEU A 194 3.02 -5.61 17.36
C LEU A 194 1.99 -4.71 16.68
N GLY A 195 1.34 -5.27 15.66
CA GLY A 195 0.04 -4.85 15.19
C GLY A 195 -0.95 -6.01 15.27
N ILE A 196 -2.24 -5.72 15.12
CA ILE A 196 -3.30 -6.74 15.05
C ILE A 196 -4.12 -6.49 13.80
N ARG A 197 -4.33 -7.53 12.99
CA ARG A 197 -5.26 -7.49 11.87
C ARG A 197 -6.65 -7.92 12.33
N VAL A 198 -7.66 -7.11 12.08
CA VAL A 198 -9.05 -7.44 12.36
C VAL A 198 -9.83 -7.78 11.08
N LYS A 199 -10.77 -8.71 11.20
CA LYS A 199 -11.78 -8.96 10.18
C LYS A 199 -12.93 -7.98 10.37
N LEU A 200 -13.22 -7.24 9.30
CA LEU A 200 -14.40 -6.40 9.23
C LEU A 200 -15.57 -7.20 8.67
N SER A 201 -16.76 -6.95 9.17
CA SER A 201 -18.03 -7.40 8.57
C SER A 201 -18.29 -6.69 7.23
N SER A 202 -17.80 -5.45 7.09
CA SER A 202 -17.80 -4.69 5.84
C SER A 202 -16.92 -5.35 4.77
N LYS A 203 -17.51 -5.66 3.60
CA LYS A 203 -16.82 -6.29 2.45
C LYS A 203 -16.48 -5.25 1.36
N GLY A 204 -15.38 -5.50 0.63
CA GLY A 204 -15.01 -4.76 -0.58
C GLY A 204 -15.89 -5.10 -1.80
N THR A 205 -15.62 -4.48 -2.94
CA THR A 205 -16.28 -4.77 -4.24
C THR A 205 -15.36 -5.54 -5.19
N GLY A 206 -15.95 -6.11 -6.26
CA GLY A 206 -15.20 -6.69 -7.38
C GLY A 206 -14.71 -8.13 -7.16
N LYS A 207 -13.83 -8.60 -8.06
CA LYS A 207 -13.31 -9.99 -8.08
C LYS A 207 -12.56 -10.37 -6.80
N TRP A 208 -12.10 -9.39 -6.03
CA TRP A 208 -11.30 -9.59 -4.82
C TRP A 208 -12.06 -9.38 -3.51
N ALA A 209 -13.40 -9.30 -3.54
CA ALA A 209 -14.22 -9.12 -2.35
C ALA A 209 -14.01 -10.21 -1.27
N THR A 210 -13.56 -11.42 -1.65
CA THR A 210 -13.25 -12.54 -0.75
C THR A 210 -11.94 -12.36 0.04
N SER A 211 -11.12 -11.37 -0.31
CA SER A 211 -9.89 -11.05 0.43
C SER A 211 -10.12 -10.16 1.66
N GLY A 212 -11.33 -9.60 1.80
CA GLY A 212 -11.84 -8.91 2.99
C GLY A 212 -13.09 -9.59 3.54
N GLY A 213 -13.71 -9.02 4.57
CA GLY A 213 -14.89 -9.62 5.19
C GLY A 213 -14.59 -10.75 6.18
N ASP A 214 -15.65 -11.36 6.74
CA ASP A 214 -15.57 -12.53 7.62
C ASP A 214 -14.89 -13.74 6.97
N ASP A 215 -15.01 -13.87 5.65
CA ASP A 215 -14.45 -14.96 4.83
C ASP A 215 -12.95 -14.78 4.54
N ALA A 216 -12.35 -13.65 4.94
CA ALA A 216 -10.94 -13.39 4.70
C ALA A 216 -10.05 -14.48 5.31
N LYS A 217 -8.99 -14.85 4.59
CA LYS A 217 -8.01 -15.86 5.05
C LYS A 217 -7.28 -15.42 6.33
N PHE A 218 -7.07 -14.11 6.48
CA PHE A 218 -6.27 -13.50 7.53
C PHE A 218 -7.09 -12.50 8.36
N GLY A 219 -6.65 -12.27 9.58
CA GLY A 219 -7.29 -11.39 10.55
C GLY A 219 -8.07 -12.14 11.62
N LEU A 220 -8.16 -11.53 12.79
CA LEU A 220 -8.90 -12.00 13.94
C LEU A 220 -10.37 -11.58 13.83
N LYS A 221 -11.28 -12.50 14.12
CA LYS A 221 -12.68 -12.17 14.46
C LYS A 221 -12.71 -11.40 15.79
N ILE A 222 -13.83 -10.74 16.08
CA ILE A 222 -13.99 -10.00 17.34
C ILE A 222 -13.77 -10.90 18.57
N SER A 223 -14.27 -12.14 18.57
CA SER A 223 -14.03 -13.08 19.67
C SER A 223 -12.55 -13.44 19.85
N GLU A 224 -11.83 -13.66 18.74
CA GLU A 224 -10.39 -13.92 18.75
C GLU A 224 -9.59 -12.68 19.17
N LEU A 225 -10.08 -11.49 18.81
CA LEU A 225 -9.49 -10.21 19.19
C LEU A 225 -9.56 -10.00 20.71
N ILE A 226 -10.73 -10.25 21.34
CA ILE A 226 -10.87 -10.20 22.80
C ILE A 226 -9.95 -11.23 23.47
N ALA A 227 -9.89 -12.45 22.96
CA ALA A 227 -8.96 -13.47 23.47
C ALA A 227 -7.49 -13.01 23.35
N ALA A 228 -7.11 -12.39 22.24
CA ALA A 228 -5.77 -11.84 22.03
C ALA A 228 -5.43 -10.74 23.06
N VAL A 229 -6.38 -9.86 23.39
CA VAL A 229 -6.19 -8.83 24.44
C VAL A 229 -5.94 -9.49 25.80
N GLU A 230 -6.71 -10.51 26.18
CA GLU A 230 -6.50 -11.21 27.45
C GLU A 230 -5.14 -11.90 27.51
N ILE A 231 -4.71 -12.56 26.43
CA ILE A 231 -3.37 -13.16 26.34
C ILE A 231 -2.29 -12.08 26.48
N LEU A 232 -2.40 -10.96 25.76
CA LEU A 232 -1.45 -9.85 25.85
C LEU A 232 -1.38 -9.28 27.27
N LYS A 233 -2.51 -9.18 27.97
CA LYS A 233 -2.58 -8.70 29.36
C LYS A 233 -1.88 -9.65 30.33
N GLN A 234 -2.07 -10.96 30.18
CA GLN A 234 -1.41 -11.98 31.01
C GLN A 234 0.11 -11.96 30.87
N HIS A 235 0.62 -11.52 29.72
CA HIS A 235 2.05 -11.43 29.43
C HIS A 235 2.63 -10.01 29.52
N ASP A 236 1.86 -9.02 30.00
CA ASP A 236 2.27 -7.61 30.09
C ASP A 236 2.73 -7.00 28.74
N LEU A 237 2.05 -7.36 27.66
CA LEU A 237 2.39 -6.96 26.28
C LEU A 237 1.36 -6.02 25.64
N LEU A 238 0.37 -5.51 26.39
CA LEU A 238 -0.60 -4.54 25.87
C LEU A 238 0.08 -3.28 25.31
N GLY A 239 1.17 -2.84 25.94
CA GLY A 239 1.99 -1.72 25.48
C GLY A 239 2.79 -1.99 24.20
N SER A 240 2.92 -3.25 23.80
CA SER A 240 3.65 -3.63 22.58
C SER A 240 2.79 -3.52 21.31
N VAL A 241 1.46 -3.40 21.44
CA VAL A 241 0.55 -3.31 20.30
C VAL A 241 0.30 -1.85 19.93
N SER A 242 0.95 -1.41 18.86
CA SER A 242 0.88 -0.03 18.38
C SER A 242 0.03 0.16 17.11
N LEU A 243 -0.40 -0.91 16.44
CA LEU A 243 -1.02 -0.82 15.12
C LEU A 243 -2.28 -1.68 14.99
N LEU A 244 -3.39 -1.08 14.58
CA LEU A 244 -4.57 -1.82 14.12
C LEU A 244 -4.55 -1.87 12.59
N HIS A 245 -4.63 -3.05 12.01
CA HIS A 245 -4.66 -3.26 10.57
C HIS A 245 -6.01 -3.84 10.13
N PHE A 246 -6.51 -3.40 8.98
CA PHE A 246 -7.52 -4.14 8.24
C PHE A 246 -7.30 -3.97 6.73
N HIS A 247 -7.82 -4.91 5.95
CA HIS A 247 -7.71 -4.86 4.50
C HIS A 247 -8.98 -5.39 3.87
N ILE A 248 -9.65 -4.55 3.09
CA ILE A 248 -10.94 -4.85 2.45
C ILE A 248 -10.80 -5.37 1.01
N GLY A 249 -9.57 -5.51 0.52
CA GLY A 249 -9.23 -6.03 -0.79
C GLY A 249 -8.53 -5.03 -1.69
N SER A 250 -8.18 -5.47 -2.90
CA SER A 250 -7.53 -4.64 -3.93
C SER A 250 -8.54 -4.12 -4.94
N GLN A 251 -8.26 -2.97 -5.55
CA GLN A 251 -9.10 -2.34 -6.58
C GLN A 251 -10.55 -2.16 -6.09
N ILE A 252 -10.72 -1.46 -4.96
CA ILE A 252 -12.05 -1.18 -4.46
C ILE A 252 -12.67 -0.14 -5.38
N THR A 253 -13.74 -0.51 -6.08
CA THR A 253 -14.29 0.32 -7.16
C THR A 253 -15.25 1.41 -6.67
N LYS A 254 -15.68 1.33 -5.41
CA LYS A 254 -16.66 2.24 -4.82
C LYS A 254 -16.19 2.84 -3.49
N ILE A 255 -16.30 4.17 -3.38
CA ILE A 255 -15.88 4.91 -2.18
C ILE A 255 -16.72 4.60 -0.94
N ASP A 256 -18.01 4.28 -1.09
CA ASP A 256 -18.90 3.94 0.03
C ASP A 256 -18.41 2.71 0.81
N LYS A 257 -17.80 1.74 0.12
CA LYS A 257 -17.23 0.55 0.76
C LYS A 257 -16.02 0.88 1.62
N ILE A 258 -15.18 1.79 1.18
CA ILE A 258 -14.04 2.29 1.94
C ILE A 258 -14.54 3.03 3.19
N LYS A 259 -15.52 3.95 3.01
CA LYS A 259 -16.14 4.68 4.12
C LYS A 259 -16.74 3.75 5.19
N ASN A 260 -17.49 2.74 4.79
CA ASN A 260 -18.08 1.77 5.74
C ASN A 260 -17.02 0.99 6.52
N ALA A 261 -15.95 0.56 5.84
CA ALA A 261 -14.84 -0.14 6.47
C ALA A 261 -14.08 0.74 7.46
N LEU A 262 -13.86 2.02 7.13
CA LEU A 262 -13.24 3.00 8.03
C LEU A 262 -14.08 3.24 9.28
N ILE A 263 -15.41 3.37 9.13
CA ILE A 263 -16.32 3.55 10.26
C ILE A 263 -16.24 2.34 11.21
N GLU A 264 -16.28 1.14 10.67
CA GLU A 264 -16.18 -0.10 11.45
C GLU A 264 -14.81 -0.23 12.13
N GLY A 265 -13.72 -0.05 11.36
CA GLY A 265 -12.34 -0.11 11.87
C GLY A 265 -12.07 0.93 12.96
N THR A 266 -12.59 2.14 12.82
CA THR A 266 -12.46 3.21 13.83
C THR A 266 -13.16 2.86 15.14
N ARG A 267 -14.36 2.25 15.07
CA ARG A 267 -15.06 1.78 16.27
C ARG A 267 -14.22 0.72 17.00
N ILE A 268 -13.68 -0.24 16.27
CA ILE A 268 -12.81 -1.27 16.82
C ILE A 268 -11.54 -0.65 17.44
N TYR A 269 -10.91 0.30 16.76
CA TYR A 269 -9.74 1.03 17.27
C TYR A 269 -10.03 1.68 18.63
N VAL A 270 -11.15 2.38 18.76
CA VAL A 270 -11.56 3.07 19.99
C VAL A 270 -11.80 2.06 21.12
N GLU A 271 -12.47 0.93 20.85
CA GLU A 271 -12.70 -0.09 21.87
C GLU A 271 -11.40 -0.76 22.32
N LEU A 272 -10.47 -1.06 21.40
CA LEU A 272 -9.16 -1.61 21.75
C LEU A 272 -8.31 -0.65 22.59
N LYS A 273 -8.36 0.65 22.29
CA LYS A 273 -7.77 1.70 23.12
C LYS A 273 -8.32 1.67 24.55
N LYS A 274 -9.65 1.56 24.71
CA LYS A 274 -10.31 1.47 26.03
C LYS A 274 -9.90 0.20 26.79
N LEU A 275 -9.61 -0.88 26.08
CA LEU A 275 -9.10 -2.13 26.65
C LEU A 275 -7.61 -2.06 27.05
N GLY A 276 -6.94 -0.93 26.83
CA GLY A 276 -5.58 -0.66 27.31
C GLY A 276 -4.47 -0.87 26.27
N LEU A 277 -4.80 -1.15 25.00
CA LEU A 277 -3.79 -1.25 23.95
C LEU A 277 -3.22 0.14 23.63
N SER A 278 -1.89 0.19 23.46
CA SER A 278 -1.17 1.43 23.13
C SER A 278 -1.19 1.73 21.64
N LEU A 279 -2.37 1.68 21.00
CA LEU A 279 -2.50 1.89 19.57
C LEU A 279 -2.05 3.31 19.17
N GLU A 280 -1.28 3.42 18.10
CA GLU A 280 -0.79 4.68 17.52
C GLU A 280 -1.20 4.81 16.05
N TYR A 281 -1.26 3.67 15.35
CA TYR A 281 -1.52 3.60 13.92
C TYR A 281 -2.83 2.87 13.63
N MET A 282 -3.59 3.41 12.68
CA MET A 282 -4.66 2.68 11.99
C MET A 282 -4.23 2.48 10.53
N ASP A 283 -3.82 1.26 10.21
CA ASP A 283 -3.45 0.85 8.87
C ASP A 283 -4.67 0.30 8.13
N ILE A 284 -5.14 1.07 7.14
CA ILE A 284 -6.34 0.79 6.35
C ILE A 284 -6.05 -0.18 5.18
N GLY A 285 -4.80 -0.62 5.05
CA GLY A 285 -4.31 -1.49 4.01
C GLY A 285 -4.30 -0.85 2.62
N GLY A 286 -4.15 -1.69 1.60
CA GLY A 286 -4.38 -1.27 0.21
C GLY A 286 -5.87 -1.20 -0.13
N GLY A 287 -6.18 -0.83 -1.36
CA GLY A 287 -7.55 -0.81 -1.86
C GLY A 287 -7.86 0.39 -2.75
N LEU A 288 -7.08 1.48 -2.61
CA LEU A 288 -7.05 2.59 -3.55
C LEU A 288 -6.91 2.05 -4.98
N GLY A 289 -7.97 2.18 -5.76
CA GLY A 289 -8.03 1.63 -7.10
C GLY A 289 -7.40 2.55 -8.14
N VAL A 290 -7.20 1.97 -9.32
CA VAL A 290 -6.68 2.67 -10.50
C VAL A 290 -7.77 2.67 -11.57
N ASP A 291 -8.01 3.82 -12.20
CA ASP A 291 -8.90 3.90 -13.35
C ASP A 291 -8.17 3.43 -14.62
N TYR A 292 -8.28 2.14 -14.95
CA TYR A 292 -7.57 1.54 -16.09
C TYR A 292 -8.23 1.84 -17.43
N ASP A 293 -9.54 2.00 -17.46
CA ASP A 293 -10.31 2.23 -18.70
C ASP A 293 -10.69 3.70 -18.90
N GLY A 294 -10.51 4.54 -17.88
CA GLY A 294 -10.81 5.97 -17.93
C GLY A 294 -12.31 6.28 -17.84
N SER A 295 -13.13 5.33 -17.41
CA SER A 295 -14.58 5.51 -17.35
C SER A 295 -15.04 6.24 -16.09
N LYS A 296 -14.19 6.35 -15.06
CA LYS A 296 -14.53 6.88 -13.72
C LYS A 296 -15.81 6.26 -13.15
N SER A 297 -15.98 4.97 -13.39
CA SER A 297 -17.15 4.19 -12.99
C SER A 297 -16.83 3.19 -11.87
N SER A 298 -17.86 2.58 -11.31
CA SER A 298 -17.72 1.47 -10.35
C SER A 298 -17.43 0.10 -10.99
N TYR A 299 -17.13 0.07 -12.29
CA TYR A 299 -16.79 -1.15 -13.02
C TYR A 299 -15.47 -1.75 -12.52
N PHE A 300 -15.23 -3.04 -12.75
CA PHE A 300 -14.10 -3.74 -12.10
C PHE A 300 -12.71 -3.23 -12.52
N SER A 301 -12.60 -2.57 -13.67
CA SER A 301 -11.37 -1.94 -14.19
C SER A 301 -11.30 -0.43 -13.93
N SER A 302 -12.22 0.12 -13.14
CA SER A 302 -12.30 1.55 -12.84
C SER A 302 -12.58 1.81 -11.36
N VAL A 303 -12.56 3.08 -10.96
CA VAL A 303 -13.03 3.58 -9.67
C VAL A 303 -13.99 4.76 -9.87
N ASN A 304 -14.92 4.95 -8.93
CA ASN A 304 -15.85 6.09 -8.96
C ASN A 304 -15.43 7.26 -8.05
N TYR A 305 -14.15 7.35 -7.69
CA TYR A 305 -13.60 8.33 -6.76
C TYR A 305 -12.21 8.77 -7.18
N SER A 306 -11.78 9.94 -6.72
CA SER A 306 -10.42 10.46 -6.93
C SER A 306 -9.50 10.13 -5.74
N ILE A 307 -8.21 10.43 -5.87
CA ILE A 307 -7.25 10.25 -4.75
C ILE A 307 -7.59 11.23 -3.62
N GLU A 308 -8.11 12.42 -3.94
CA GLU A 308 -8.55 13.44 -2.99
C GLU A 308 -9.81 13.02 -2.24
N GLU A 309 -10.77 12.36 -2.89
CA GLU A 309 -11.95 11.82 -2.19
C GLU A 309 -11.60 10.57 -1.34
N TYR A 310 -10.57 9.82 -1.75
CA TYR A 310 -10.06 8.68 -1.00
C TYR A 310 -9.36 9.09 0.30
N ALA A 311 -8.67 10.23 0.29
CA ALA A 311 -7.92 10.78 1.41
C ALA A 311 -8.84 11.37 2.49
#